data_AF-A0AA89LPU5-F1
#
_entry.id   AF-A0AA89LPU5-F1
#
_cell.length_a   1.000
_cell.length_b   1.000
_cell.length_c   1.000
_cell.angle_alpha   90.00
_cell.angle_beta   90.00
_cell.angle_gamma   90.00
#
_symmetry.space_group_name_H-M   'P 1'
#
loop_
_entity.id
_entity.type
_entity.pdbx_description
1 polymer ?
#
loop_
_entity_poly.entity_id
_entity_poly.type
_entity_poly.pdbx_seq_one_letter_code
_entity_poly.pdbx_strand_id
1 'polypeptide(L)'
;MGDEQVVALFLDELTAQIHELTLFAGFPVRGAVTAGPLMFSDRFLFGPALVEAVELEKVALFPRVLLSQSVLRYIKPEGRYSSLALRDADGRVFLDYLGRKIFLESKLKWHRKFVQGGLTENVSRVRERQKYEWLARYHNFHAMKNGMTDQLIHIDLATAFAPLDNNLSTPTEI
;
A
#
# COMPACT_ATOMS: atom_id res chain seq x y z
N MET A 1 -7.04 -25.69 -4.02
CA MET A 1 -6.83 -24.25 -4.29
C MET A 1 -5.33 -24.07 -4.45
N GLY A 2 -4.85 -23.45 -5.52
CA GLY A 2 -3.40 -23.27 -5.73
C GLY A 2 -2.83 -22.13 -4.89
N ASP A 3 -1.52 -22.13 -4.63
CA ASP A 3 -0.82 -21.10 -3.85
C ASP A 3 -1.13 -19.68 -4.34
N GLU A 4 -1.21 -19.49 -5.66
CA GLU A 4 -1.58 -18.21 -6.28
C GLU A 4 -2.94 -17.70 -5.79
N GLN A 5 -3.95 -18.56 -5.75
CA GLN A 5 -5.27 -18.19 -5.25
C GLN A 5 -5.27 -17.93 -3.75
N VAL A 6 -4.49 -18.69 -2.97
CA VAL A 6 -4.40 -18.51 -1.50
C VAL A 6 -3.80 -17.15 -1.17
N VAL A 7 -2.64 -16.83 -1.77
CA VAL A 7 -1.97 -15.55 -1.57
C VAL A 7 -2.88 -14.41 -2.02
N ALA A 8 -3.50 -14.54 -3.19
CA ALA A 8 -4.39 -13.51 -3.69
C ALA A 8 -5.62 -13.25 -2.80
N LEU A 9 -6.29 -14.29 -2.31
CA LEU A 9 -7.42 -14.13 -1.38
C LEU A 9 -6.97 -13.50 -0.06
N PHE A 10 -5.80 -13.91 0.46
CA PHE A 10 -5.21 -13.30 1.64
C PHE A 10 -4.96 -11.81 1.44
N LEU A 11 -4.39 -11.41 0.30
CA LEU A 11 -4.16 -10.00 -0.02
C LEU A 11 -5.47 -9.22 -0.18
N ASP A 12 -6.49 -9.81 -0.80
CA ASP A 12 -7.80 -9.16 -0.95
C ASP A 12 -8.44 -8.85 0.41
N GLU A 13 -8.41 -9.83 1.32
CA GLU A 13 -8.91 -9.72 2.68
C GLU A 13 -8.09 -8.72 3.51
N LEU A 14 -6.77 -8.80 3.45
CA LEU A 14 -5.87 -7.86 4.12
C LEU A 14 -6.10 -6.42 3.63
N THR A 15 -6.32 -6.25 2.32
CA THR A 15 -6.66 -4.95 1.71
C THR A 15 -7.94 -4.40 2.31
N ALA A 16 -8.98 -5.22 2.48
CA ALA A 16 -10.23 -4.81 3.10
C ALA A 16 -10.02 -4.35 4.56
N GLN A 17 -9.26 -5.10 5.35
CA GLN A 17 -9.00 -4.73 6.75
C GLN A 17 -8.20 -3.42 6.88
N ILE A 18 -7.16 -3.25 6.06
CA ILE A 18 -6.36 -2.03 6.04
C ILE A 18 -7.18 -0.82 5.59
N HIS A 19 -8.04 -1.04 4.60
CA HIS A 19 -8.97 -0.02 4.11
C HIS A 19 -9.90 0.45 5.24
N GLU A 20 -10.44 -0.47 6.04
CA GLU A 20 -11.29 -0.11 7.18
C GLU A 20 -10.51 0.66 8.26
N LEU A 21 -9.32 0.18 8.66
CA LEU A 21 -8.46 0.87 9.64
C LEU A 21 -8.08 2.28 9.19
N THR A 22 -7.75 2.44 7.91
CA THR A 22 -7.28 3.72 7.37
C THR A 22 -8.43 4.70 7.15
N LEU A 23 -9.52 4.24 6.52
CA LEU A 23 -10.58 5.13 6.04
C LEU A 23 -11.73 5.33 7.02
N PHE A 24 -11.90 4.45 8.00
CA PHE A 24 -12.90 4.64 9.04
C PHE A 24 -12.29 5.02 10.37
N ALA A 25 -11.18 4.40 10.76
CA ALA A 25 -10.58 4.62 12.06
C ALA A 25 -9.46 5.69 12.05
N GLY A 26 -9.00 6.13 10.86
CA GLY A 26 -7.94 7.14 10.75
C GLY A 26 -6.57 6.65 11.20
N PHE A 27 -6.33 5.34 11.13
CA PHE A 27 -5.05 4.70 11.44
C PHE A 27 -4.39 4.19 10.16
N PRO A 28 -3.69 5.06 9.41
CA PRO A 28 -2.91 4.61 8.26
C PRO A 28 -1.79 3.68 8.73
N VAL A 29 -1.69 2.50 8.12
CA VAL A 29 -0.78 1.44 8.56
C VAL A 29 0.48 1.38 7.70
N ARG A 30 1.56 0.83 8.27
CA ARG A 30 2.77 0.45 7.56
C ARG A 30 3.10 -1.00 7.87
N GLY A 31 3.76 -1.68 6.94
CA GLY A 31 4.11 -3.08 7.13
C GLY A 31 4.71 -3.72 5.89
N ALA A 32 4.78 -5.04 5.91
CA ALA A 32 5.22 -5.86 4.80
C ALA A 32 4.45 -7.18 4.73
N VAL A 33 4.28 -7.71 3.52
CA VAL A 33 3.76 -9.07 3.28
C VAL A 33 4.82 -9.91 2.58
N THR A 34 5.01 -11.11 3.10
CA THR A 34 5.99 -12.10 2.64
C THR A 34 5.37 -13.48 2.57
N ALA A 35 5.83 -14.32 1.63
CA ALA A 35 5.35 -15.68 1.47
C ALA A 35 6.51 -16.68 1.48
N GLY A 36 6.61 -17.44 2.57
CA GLY A 36 7.65 -18.46 2.73
C GLY A 36 7.51 -19.24 4.03
N PRO A 37 8.50 -20.09 4.34
CA PRO A 37 8.49 -20.94 5.53
C PRO A 37 8.37 -20.13 6.81
N LEU A 38 7.48 -20.58 7.69
CA LEU A 38 7.20 -19.99 8.99
C LEU A 38 6.87 -21.12 9.97
N MET A 39 7.57 -21.16 11.10
CA MET A 39 7.18 -21.98 12.23
C MET A 39 6.35 -21.10 13.17
N PHE A 40 5.17 -21.60 13.54
CA PHE A 40 4.27 -20.93 14.46
C PHE A 40 3.82 -21.92 15.54
N SER A 41 3.83 -21.44 16.78
CA SER A 41 3.24 -22.06 17.97
C SER A 41 2.64 -20.95 18.84
N ASP A 42 1.93 -21.30 19.90
CA ASP A 42 1.32 -20.33 20.82
C ASP A 42 2.32 -19.34 21.45
N ARG A 43 3.61 -19.69 21.49
CA ARG A 43 4.66 -18.87 22.15
C ARG A 43 5.72 -18.34 21.21
N PHE A 44 5.87 -18.93 20.03
CA PHE A 44 6.97 -18.63 19.12
C PHE A 44 6.49 -18.51 17.70
N LEU A 45 6.95 -17.45 17.05
CA LEU A 45 6.80 -17.21 15.62
C LEU A 45 8.19 -16.90 15.07
N PHE A 46 8.70 -17.76 14.19
CA PHE A 46 10.00 -17.53 13.56
C PHE A 46 10.09 -18.25 12.22
N GLY A 47 10.94 -17.72 11.34
CA GLY A 47 11.16 -18.27 10.02
C GLY A 47 11.68 -17.21 9.07
N PRO A 48 12.26 -17.62 7.93
CA PRO A 48 12.81 -16.69 6.94
C PRO A 48 11.78 -15.69 6.43
N ALA A 49 10.50 -16.08 6.29
CA ALA A 49 9.45 -15.14 5.89
C ALA A 49 9.22 -14.03 6.92
N LEU A 50 9.24 -14.35 8.22
CA LEU A 50 9.11 -13.34 9.27
C LEU A 50 10.29 -12.35 9.26
N VAL A 51 11.52 -12.86 9.09
CA VAL A 51 12.71 -12.02 9.01
C VAL A 51 12.63 -11.08 7.80
N GLU A 52 12.27 -11.61 6.63
CA GLU A 52 12.04 -10.82 5.42
C GLU A 52 10.98 -9.71 5.66
N ALA A 53 9.87 -10.04 6.34
CA ALA A 53 8.81 -9.08 6.63
C ALA A 53 9.31 -7.94 7.55
N VAL A 54 10.08 -8.27 8.58
CA VAL A 54 10.66 -7.29 9.50
C VAL A 54 11.66 -6.38 8.79
N GLU A 55 12.55 -6.93 7.96
CA GLU A 55 13.51 -6.11 7.21
C GLU A 55 12.82 -5.21 6.17
N LEU A 56 11.77 -5.73 5.52
CA LEU A 56 11.01 -4.95 4.54
C LEU A 56 10.17 -3.85 5.22
N GLU A 57 9.61 -4.08 6.41
CA GLU A 57 8.88 -3.05 7.17
C GLU A 57 9.79 -1.88 7.58
N LYS A 58 11.05 -2.15 7.96
CA LYS A 58 12.01 -1.10 8.33
C LYS A 58 12.23 -0.05 7.24
N VAL A 59 12.10 -0.45 5.96
CA VAL A 59 12.23 0.45 4.80
C VAL A 59 10.89 1.00 4.31
N ALA A 60 9.76 0.61 4.92
CA ALA A 60 8.44 1.19 4.69
C ALA A 60 8.30 2.54 5.42
N LEU A 61 8.98 3.57 4.89
CA LEU A 61 9.04 4.92 5.48
C LEU A 61 7.67 5.63 5.57
N PHE A 62 6.77 5.29 4.65
CA PHE A 62 5.44 5.88 4.50
C PHE A 62 4.35 4.89 4.95
N PRO A 63 3.10 5.34 5.19
CA PRO A 63 2.02 4.45 5.58
C PRO A 63 1.55 3.57 4.41
N ARG A 64 2.37 2.58 4.07
CA ARG A 64 2.13 1.59 3.03
C ARG A 64 2.57 0.21 3.50
N VAL A 65 1.93 -0.82 2.98
CA VAL A 65 2.29 -2.21 3.24
C VAL A 65 3.02 -2.76 2.02
N LEU A 66 4.34 -2.97 2.15
CA LEU A 66 5.19 -3.42 1.05
C LEU A 66 4.93 -4.89 0.71
N LEU A 67 5.00 -5.23 -0.57
CA LEU A 67 4.91 -6.59 -1.07
C LEU A 67 6.31 -7.06 -1.47
N SER A 68 6.78 -8.11 -0.83
CA SER A 68 8.06 -8.75 -1.18
C SER A 68 7.98 -9.48 -2.52
N GLN A 69 9.14 -9.76 -3.12
CA GLN A 69 9.22 -10.58 -4.34
C GLN A 69 8.61 -11.97 -4.14
N SER A 70 8.69 -12.49 -2.91
CA SER A 70 8.11 -13.79 -2.55
C SER A 70 6.58 -13.81 -2.66
N VAL A 71 5.92 -12.66 -2.51
CA VAL A 71 4.49 -12.48 -2.76
C VAL A 71 4.21 -12.13 -4.22
N LEU A 72 5.00 -11.23 -4.82
CA LEU A 72 4.76 -10.74 -6.18
C LEU A 72 4.80 -11.83 -7.26
N ARG A 73 5.55 -12.92 -7.04
CA ARG A 73 5.53 -14.09 -7.95
C ARG A 73 4.14 -14.72 -8.13
N TYR A 74 3.23 -14.46 -7.20
CA TYR A 74 1.84 -14.93 -7.24
C TYR A 74 0.86 -13.88 -7.78
N ILE A 75 1.31 -12.66 -8.08
CA ILE A 75 0.48 -11.60 -8.65
C ILE A 75 0.89 -11.42 -10.11
N LYS A 76 0.10 -12.01 -11.01
CA LYS A 76 0.30 -11.80 -12.45
C LYS A 76 -0.16 -10.38 -12.83
N PRO A 77 0.59 -9.61 -13.63
CA PRO A 77 0.18 -8.26 -14.08
C PRO A 77 -1.18 -8.22 -14.79
N GLU A 78 -1.50 -9.26 -15.56
CA GLU A 78 -2.80 -9.42 -16.24
C GLU A 78 -3.81 -10.24 -15.42
N GLY A 79 -3.46 -10.59 -14.17
CA GLY A 79 -4.29 -11.40 -13.29
C GLY A 79 -5.40 -10.59 -12.62
N ARG A 80 -6.45 -11.27 -12.17
CA ARG A 80 -7.57 -10.67 -11.41
C ARG A 80 -7.13 -9.79 -10.23
N TYR A 81 -5.97 -10.11 -9.65
CA TYR A 81 -5.45 -9.50 -8.43
C TYR A 81 -4.33 -8.47 -8.68
N SER A 82 -4.01 -8.15 -9.94
CA SER A 82 -2.99 -7.15 -10.26
C SER A 82 -3.34 -5.75 -9.73
N SER A 83 -4.63 -5.46 -9.62
CA SER A 83 -5.15 -4.21 -9.07
C SER A 83 -4.94 -4.06 -7.55
N LEU A 84 -4.53 -5.12 -6.84
CA LEU A 84 -4.18 -5.05 -5.42
C LEU A 84 -2.79 -4.46 -5.18
N ALA A 85 -2.02 -4.16 -6.22
CA ALA A 85 -0.63 -3.75 -6.07
C ALA A 85 -0.29 -2.54 -6.94
N LEU A 86 0.47 -1.62 -6.37
CA LEU A 86 1.00 -0.43 -7.03
C LEU A 86 2.49 -0.32 -6.78
N ARG A 87 3.21 0.18 -7.77
CA ARG A 87 4.61 0.58 -7.65
C ARG A 87 4.68 2.05 -7.23
N ASP A 88 5.52 2.36 -6.27
CA ASP A 88 5.82 3.72 -5.83
C ASP A 88 7.09 4.27 -6.53
N ALA A 89 7.40 5.55 -6.32
CA ALA A 89 8.51 6.26 -6.91
C ALA A 89 9.88 5.66 -6.59
N ASP A 90 10.00 4.95 -5.47
CA ASP A 90 11.24 4.27 -5.06
C ASP A 90 11.37 2.85 -5.67
N GLY A 91 10.49 2.51 -6.62
CA GLY A 91 10.49 1.24 -7.33
C GLY A 91 9.87 0.08 -6.56
N ARG A 92 9.55 0.26 -5.26
CA ARG A 92 8.95 -0.77 -4.41
C ARG A 92 7.47 -0.92 -4.70
N VAL A 93 6.98 -2.15 -4.56
CA VAL A 93 5.56 -2.48 -4.74
C VAL A 93 4.87 -2.56 -3.38
N PHE A 94 3.69 -1.99 -3.28
CA PHE A 94 2.88 -2.00 -2.06
C PHE A 94 1.42 -2.38 -2.35
N LEU A 95 0.71 -2.78 -1.29
CA LEU A 95 -0.69 -3.18 -1.33
C LEU A 95 -1.61 -1.96 -1.51
N ASP A 96 -2.41 -1.95 -2.57
CA ASP A 96 -3.31 -0.87 -2.95
C ASP A 96 -4.65 -0.92 -2.18
N TYR A 97 -4.64 -0.41 -0.94
CA TYR A 97 -5.83 -0.42 -0.08
C TYR A 97 -6.90 0.63 -0.44
N LEU A 98 -6.58 1.67 -1.21
CA LEU A 98 -7.56 2.64 -1.72
C LEU A 98 -8.20 2.24 -3.06
N GLY A 99 -7.64 1.25 -3.76
CA GLY A 99 -8.10 0.84 -5.09
C GLY A 99 -9.46 0.13 -5.13
N ARG A 100 -10.05 -0.24 -3.98
CA ARG A 100 -11.35 -0.94 -3.92
C ARG A 100 -12.51 0.02 -4.27
N LYS A 101 -13.16 -0.23 -5.41
CA LYS A 101 -14.23 0.62 -5.99
C LYS A 101 -15.53 0.72 -5.18
N ILE A 102 -15.81 -0.22 -4.29
CA ILE A 102 -17.17 -0.48 -3.80
C ILE A 102 -17.76 0.70 -2.97
N PHE A 103 -16.95 1.64 -2.49
CA PHE A 103 -17.41 2.79 -1.68
C PHE A 103 -16.68 4.11 -1.98
N LEU A 104 -16.26 4.30 -3.23
CA LEU A 104 -15.15 5.19 -3.54
C LEU A 104 -15.40 6.68 -3.22
N GLU A 105 -16.58 7.23 -3.52
CA GLU A 105 -16.78 8.68 -3.43
C GLU A 105 -16.79 9.23 -1.99
N SER A 106 -17.59 8.63 -1.10
CA SER A 106 -17.69 9.09 0.29
C SER A 106 -16.39 8.84 1.04
N LYS A 107 -15.73 7.71 0.78
CA LYS A 107 -14.45 7.37 1.40
C LYS A 107 -13.30 8.23 0.87
N LEU A 108 -13.26 8.57 -0.43
CA LEU A 108 -12.28 9.54 -0.94
C LEU A 108 -12.53 10.93 -0.34
N LYS A 109 -13.77 11.41 -0.28
CA LYS A 109 -14.09 12.70 0.36
C LYS A 109 -13.61 12.74 1.82
N TRP A 110 -13.81 11.67 2.58
CA TRP A 110 -13.29 11.55 3.95
C TRP A 110 -11.76 11.51 3.96
N HIS A 111 -11.14 10.68 3.13
CA HIS A 111 -9.68 10.55 3.04
C HIS A 111 -9.03 11.89 2.72
N ARG A 112 -9.64 12.68 1.83
CA ARG A 112 -9.22 14.03 1.49
C ARG A 112 -9.14 14.92 2.73
N LYS A 113 -10.23 14.98 3.50
CA LYS A 113 -10.30 15.78 4.73
C LYS A 113 -9.28 15.31 5.76
N PHE A 114 -9.15 14.00 5.96
CA PHE A 114 -8.18 13.40 6.87
C PHE A 114 -6.75 13.83 6.51
N VAL A 115 -6.37 13.69 5.24
CA VAL A 115 -5.02 14.05 4.77
C VAL A 115 -4.78 15.56 4.86
N GLN A 116 -5.75 16.40 4.50
CA GLN A 116 -5.64 17.85 4.62
C GLN A 116 -5.47 18.32 6.08
N GLY A 117 -6.20 17.70 7.01
CA GLY A 117 -6.03 17.93 8.45
C GLY A 117 -4.60 17.61 8.87
N GLY A 118 -4.11 16.42 8.53
CA GLY A 118 -2.73 16.02 8.84
C GLY A 118 -1.65 16.90 8.23
N LEU A 119 -1.81 17.36 6.98
CA LEU A 119 -0.89 18.32 6.36
C LEU A 119 -0.86 19.65 7.13
N THR A 120 -2.02 20.13 7.58
CA THR A 120 -2.16 21.40 8.30
C THR A 120 -1.56 21.31 9.71
N GLU A 121 -1.90 20.25 10.45
CA GLU A 121 -1.44 20.01 11.82
C GLU A 121 0.08 19.80 11.90
N ASN A 122 0.69 19.31 10.83
CA ASN A 122 2.11 18.96 10.79
C ASN A 122 2.95 19.93 9.95
N VAL A 123 2.48 21.16 9.70
CA VAL A 123 3.19 22.15 8.84
C VAL A 123 4.67 22.36 9.21
N SER A 124 5.00 22.34 10.51
CA SER A 124 6.37 22.51 11.03
C SER A 124 7.10 21.19 11.33
N ARG A 125 6.39 20.06 11.23
CA ARG A 125 6.89 18.73 11.58
C ARG A 125 7.24 17.95 10.32
N VAL A 126 8.46 18.17 9.81
CA VAL A 126 8.88 17.73 8.47
C VAL A 126 8.62 16.23 8.24
N ARG A 127 9.01 15.36 9.17
CA ARG A 127 8.88 13.90 9.01
C ARG A 127 7.43 13.44 9.01
N GLU A 128 6.61 14.00 9.89
CA GLU A 128 5.19 13.71 9.99
C GLU A 128 4.46 14.22 8.76
N ARG A 129 4.78 15.44 8.31
CA ARG A 129 4.22 16.06 7.11
C ARG A 129 4.50 15.23 5.85
N GLN A 130 5.72 14.71 5.69
CA GLN A 130 6.07 13.83 4.57
C GLN A 130 5.17 12.60 4.46
N LYS A 131 4.67 12.05 5.57
CA LYS A 131 3.71 10.93 5.55
C LYS A 131 2.38 11.36 4.95
N TYR A 132 1.90 12.55 5.29
CA TYR A 132 0.65 13.09 4.74
C TYR A 132 0.82 13.56 3.29
N GLU A 133 2.00 14.02 2.88
CA GLU A 133 2.30 14.28 1.46
C GLU A 133 2.26 13.01 0.63
N TRP A 134 2.80 11.90 1.17
CA TRP A 134 2.67 10.59 0.54
C TRP A 134 1.21 10.16 0.41
N LEU A 135 0.42 10.28 1.49
CA LEU A 135 -1.03 9.98 1.46
C LEU A 135 -1.80 10.90 0.49
N ALA A 136 -1.38 12.16 0.34
CA ALA A 136 -2.00 13.10 -0.59
C ALA A 136 -1.74 12.70 -2.05
N ARG A 137 -0.51 12.29 -2.38
CA ARG A 137 -0.21 11.72 -3.70
C ARG A 137 -1.04 10.47 -3.95
N TYR A 138 -1.19 9.62 -2.93
CA TYR A 138 -1.90 8.35 -3.05
C TYR A 138 -3.41 8.56 -3.22
N HIS A 139 -3.97 9.53 -2.49
CA HIS A 139 -5.32 10.03 -2.69
C HIS A 139 -5.50 10.55 -4.12
N ASN A 140 -4.61 11.45 -4.57
CA ASN A 140 -4.71 12.09 -5.88
C ASN A 140 -4.64 11.08 -7.03
N PHE A 141 -3.78 10.06 -6.93
CA PHE A 141 -3.72 8.97 -7.90
C PHE A 141 -5.08 8.30 -8.08
N HIS A 142 -5.77 7.96 -6.99
CA HIS A 142 -7.09 7.35 -7.05
C HIS A 142 -8.19 8.32 -7.46
N ALA A 143 -8.15 9.57 -7.00
CA ALA A 143 -9.08 10.60 -7.44
C ALA A 143 -8.99 10.81 -8.97
N MET A 144 -7.79 10.91 -9.53
CA MET A 144 -7.57 11.02 -10.99
C MET A 144 -8.04 9.76 -11.72
N LYS A 145 -7.67 8.56 -11.25
CA LYS A 145 -8.06 7.28 -11.84
C LYS A 145 -9.57 7.10 -11.93
N ASN A 146 -10.33 7.76 -11.04
CA ASN A 146 -11.78 7.68 -10.99
C ASN A 146 -12.49 8.97 -11.45
N GLY A 147 -11.75 9.91 -12.08
CA GLY A 147 -12.34 11.13 -12.65
C GLY A 147 -12.82 12.18 -11.62
N MET A 148 -12.46 12.04 -10.35
CA MET A 148 -12.86 12.93 -9.25
C MET A 148 -11.86 14.09 -9.08
N THR A 149 -11.68 14.91 -10.13
CA THR A 149 -10.68 15.98 -10.16
C THR A 149 -10.96 17.10 -9.14
N ASP A 150 -12.21 17.28 -8.73
CA ASP A 150 -12.64 18.19 -7.66
C ASP A 150 -12.18 17.74 -6.27
N GLN A 151 -11.79 16.47 -6.11
CA GLN A 151 -11.30 15.92 -4.84
C GLN A 151 -9.78 16.01 -4.68
N LEU A 152 -9.04 16.52 -5.67
CA LEU A 152 -7.59 16.62 -5.58
C LEU A 152 -7.13 17.48 -4.38
N ILE A 153 -6.01 17.08 -3.81
CA ILE A 153 -5.29 17.80 -2.76
C ILE A 153 -4.11 18.51 -3.40
N HIS A 154 -4.01 19.82 -3.20
CA HIS A 154 -2.88 20.61 -3.70
C HIS A 154 -1.63 20.34 -2.87
N ILE A 155 -0.60 19.81 -3.52
CA ILE A 155 0.73 19.54 -2.98
C ILE A 155 1.78 19.80 -4.07
N ASP A 156 3.00 20.19 -3.67
CA ASP A 156 4.09 20.57 -4.61
C ASP A 156 4.78 19.36 -5.27
N LEU A 157 4.27 18.14 -5.06
CA LEU A 157 4.88 16.89 -5.52
C LEU A 157 3.99 16.22 -6.56
N ALA A 158 4.59 15.82 -7.68
CA ALA A 158 3.89 15.06 -8.73
C ALA A 158 3.55 13.63 -8.28
N THR A 159 2.47 13.09 -8.87
CA THR A 159 2.04 11.69 -8.69
C THR A 159 3.07 10.74 -9.31
N ALA A 160 3.46 9.69 -8.57
CA ALA A 160 4.42 8.70 -9.07
C ALA A 160 4.06 7.27 -8.66
N PHE A 161 2.76 6.93 -8.75
CA PHE A 161 2.30 5.56 -8.61
C PHE A 161 2.01 4.96 -9.98
N ALA A 162 2.44 3.72 -10.19
CA ALA A 162 2.21 2.98 -11.42
C ALA A 162 1.55 1.62 -11.12
N PRO A 163 0.67 1.10 -11.99
CA PRO A 163 0.25 -0.30 -11.94
C PRO A 163 1.43 -1.25 -12.02
N LEU A 164 1.24 -2.50 -11.58
CA LEU A 164 2.15 -3.59 -11.92
C LEU A 164 2.25 -3.74 -13.44
N ASP A 165 3.46 -3.77 -13.95
CA ASP A 165 3.79 -4.05 -15.35
C ASP A 165 4.69 -5.28 -15.44
N ASN A 166 4.88 -5.82 -16.66
CA ASN A 166 5.73 -7.00 -16.88
C ASN A 166 7.21 -6.74 -16.59
N ASN A 167 7.62 -5.48 -16.37
CA ASN A 167 8.97 -5.08 -15.99
C ASN A 167 9.19 -5.18 -14.48
N LEU A 168 8.96 -6.36 -13.90
CA LEU A 168 9.54 -6.73 -12.62
C LEU A 168 11.01 -7.12 -12.85
N SER A 169 11.81 -6.17 -13.34
CA SER A 169 13.25 -6.34 -13.33
C SER A 169 13.69 -6.41 -11.88
N THR A 170 14.29 -7.55 -11.55
CA THR A 170 15.08 -7.84 -10.35
C THR A 170 15.80 -6.57 -9.85
N PRO A 171 15.73 -6.23 -8.54
CA PRO A 171 16.62 -5.22 -8.00
C PRO A 171 18.05 -5.65 -8.31
N THR A 172 18.82 -4.77 -8.94
CA THR A 172 20.27 -4.92 -9.06
C THR A 172 20.81 -5.05 -7.63
N GLU A 173 21.37 -6.20 -7.31
CA GLU A 173 22.17 -6.39 -6.09
C GLU A 173 23.28 -5.32 -6.12
N ILE A 174 23.35 -4.51 -5.06
CA ILE A 174 24.51 -3.67 -4.74
C ILE A 174 25.38 -4.47 -3.77
#